data_AF-A0A699Y805-F1
#
_entry.id   AF-A0A699Y805-F1
#
_cell.length_a   1.000
_cell.length_b   1.000
_cell.length_c   1.000
_cell.angle_alpha   90.00
_cell.angle_beta   90.00
_cell.angle_gamma   90.00
#
_symmetry.space_group_name_H-M   'P 1'
#
loop_
_entity.id
_entity.type
_entity.pdbx_description
1 polymer ?
#
loop_
_entity_poly.entity_id
_entity_poly.type
_entity_poly.pdbx_seq_one_letter_code
_entity_poly.pdbx_strand_id
1 'polypeptide(L)'
;MAKQRPNVIPIIEDARHPQKYRMLVPMVDVVFADVAQPDQARIVGLNAQYFLKNGGFFVISIKASCIDSTAPPEAVFAREVKKLQEMQLKPKEQVTLEPYERDHAMVVGVYRPPPKKKE
;
A
#
# COMPACT_ATOMS: atom_id res chain seq x y z
N MET A 1 17.90 -4.47 -13.20
CA MET A 1 17.76 -4.50 -11.73
C MET A 1 17.80 -5.93 -11.17
N ALA A 2 16.81 -6.79 -11.46
CA ALA A 2 16.78 -8.18 -10.93
C ALA A 2 17.96 -9.07 -11.39
N LYS A 3 18.44 -8.92 -12.63
CA LYS A 3 19.61 -9.68 -13.14
C LYS A 3 20.90 -9.48 -12.32
N GLN A 4 21.02 -8.36 -11.59
CA GLN A 4 22.22 -8.04 -10.81
C GLN A 4 22.00 -8.23 -9.30
N ARG A 5 20.75 -8.40 -8.86
CA ARG A 5 20.39 -8.46 -7.43
C ARG A 5 19.67 -9.78 -7.15
N PRO A 6 20.36 -10.79 -6.62
CA PRO A 6 19.80 -12.13 -6.42
C PRO A 6 18.66 -12.15 -5.38
N ASN A 7 18.57 -11.12 -4.53
CA ASN A 7 17.49 -10.94 -3.57
C ASN A 7 16.21 -10.29 -4.15
N VAL A 8 16.16 -10.04 -5.47
CA VAL A 8 14.99 -9.48 -6.15
C VAL A 8 14.41 -10.51 -7.11
N ILE A 9 13.22 -11.02 -6.78
CA ILE A 9 12.48 -11.97 -7.62
C ILE A 9 11.49 -11.19 -8.48
N PRO A 10 11.66 -11.12 -9.81
CA PRO A 10 10.72 -10.44 -10.68
C PRO A 10 9.45 -11.29 -10.89
N ILE A 11 8.29 -10.69 -10.72
CA ILE A 11 6.99 -11.30 -11.00
C ILE A 11 6.28 -10.44 -12.03
N ILE A 12 6.02 -11.01 -13.22
CA ILE A 12 5.31 -10.34 -14.30
C ILE A 12 3.86 -10.81 -14.24
N GLU A 13 3.06 -10.17 -13.39
CA GLU A 13 1.61 -10.38 -13.37
C GLU A 13 0.85 -9.13 -12.90
N ASP A 14 -0.45 -9.12 -13.13
CA ASP A 14 -1.36 -8.07 -12.68
C ASP A 14 -1.58 -8.11 -11.15
N ALA A 15 -1.19 -7.04 -10.46
CA ALA A 15 -1.32 -6.88 -9.01
C ALA A 15 -2.77 -6.94 -8.52
N ARG A 16 -3.77 -6.73 -9.39
CA ARG A 16 -5.20 -6.86 -9.07
C ARG A 16 -5.62 -8.29 -8.76
N HIS A 17 -4.81 -9.28 -9.15
CA HIS A 17 -5.12 -10.71 -9.08
C HIS A 17 -4.05 -11.49 -8.30
N PRO A 18 -3.89 -11.26 -6.98
CA PRO A 18 -2.85 -11.90 -6.16
C PRO A 18 -2.86 -13.43 -6.17
N GLN A 19 -4.01 -14.04 -6.43
CA GLN A 19 -4.15 -15.49 -6.58
C GLN A 19 -3.26 -16.08 -7.68
N LYS A 20 -2.88 -15.29 -8.71
CA LYS A 20 -2.09 -15.79 -9.85
C LYS A 20 -0.62 -16.01 -9.49
N TYR A 21 -0.08 -15.24 -8.55
CA TYR A 21 1.30 -15.38 -8.08
C TYR A 21 1.39 -15.86 -6.63
N ARG A 22 0.29 -16.39 -6.08
CA ARG A 22 0.24 -16.89 -4.70
C ARG A 22 1.25 -18.00 -4.40
N MET A 23 1.67 -18.75 -5.43
CA MET A 23 2.65 -19.83 -5.27
C MET A 23 4.09 -19.31 -5.20
N LEU A 24 4.34 -18.06 -5.59
CA LEU A 24 5.68 -17.46 -5.66
C LEU A 24 6.01 -16.62 -4.43
N VAL A 25 5.01 -15.95 -3.85
CA VAL A 25 5.20 -14.98 -2.78
C VAL A 25 4.87 -15.59 -1.42
N PRO A 26 5.86 -15.73 -0.51
CA PRO A 26 5.60 -16.14 0.87
C PRO A 26 4.97 -15.01 1.69
N MET A 27 4.67 -15.27 2.96
CA MET A 27 4.23 -14.21 3.88
C MET A 27 5.34 -13.17 4.08
N VAL A 28 5.04 -11.91 3.78
CA VAL A 28 5.95 -10.77 3.85
C VAL A 28 5.73 -9.93 5.10
N ASP A 29 6.78 -9.21 5.50
CA ASP A 29 6.76 -8.29 6.64
C ASP A 29 6.30 -6.88 6.26
N VAL A 30 6.54 -6.48 5.00
CA VAL A 30 6.25 -5.15 4.48
C VAL A 30 5.70 -5.23 3.07
N VAL A 31 4.65 -4.47 2.77
CA VAL A 31 4.18 -4.19 1.41
C VAL A 31 4.45 -2.72 1.08
N PHE A 32 5.18 -2.47 0.00
CA PHE A 32 5.33 -1.15 -0.60
C PHE A 32 4.50 -1.05 -1.87
N ALA A 33 3.72 0.01 -2.03
CA ALA A 33 2.85 0.21 -3.18
C ALA A 33 3.03 1.59 -3.81
N ASP A 34 3.50 1.58 -5.05
CA ASP A 34 3.66 2.76 -5.91
C ASP A 34 2.92 2.53 -7.24
N VAL A 35 1.64 2.17 -7.11
CA VAL A 35 0.76 1.92 -8.25
C VAL A 35 -0.10 3.15 -8.51
N ALA A 36 0.05 3.74 -9.71
CA ALA A 36 -0.73 4.89 -10.14
C ALA A 36 -2.10 4.46 -10.71
N GLN A 37 -2.96 3.89 -9.86
CA GLN A 37 -4.29 3.39 -10.25
C GLN A 37 -5.38 3.96 -9.34
N PRO A 38 -6.59 4.31 -9.87
CA PRO A 38 -7.69 4.77 -9.02
C PRO A 38 -8.19 3.71 -8.00
N ASP A 39 -7.97 2.43 -8.29
CA ASP A 39 -8.28 1.30 -7.41
C ASP A 39 -7.10 0.86 -6.52
N GLN A 40 -6.12 1.74 -6.29
CA GLN A 40 -4.90 1.49 -5.52
C GLN A 40 -5.19 0.87 -4.14
N ALA A 41 -6.08 1.47 -3.33
CA ALA A 41 -6.42 0.92 -2.03
C ALA A 41 -6.84 -0.56 -2.14
N ARG A 42 -7.74 -0.90 -3.06
CA ARG A 42 -8.20 -2.29 -3.27
C ARG A 42 -7.05 -3.24 -3.61
N ILE A 43 -6.15 -2.82 -4.51
CA ILE A 43 -4.98 -3.61 -4.89
C ILE A 43 -4.13 -3.91 -3.66
N VAL A 44 -3.82 -2.89 -2.86
CA VAL A 44 -2.98 -3.06 -1.66
C VAL A 44 -3.67 -3.91 -0.61
N GLY A 45 -4.98 -3.71 -0.38
CA GLY A 45 -5.76 -4.50 0.56
C GLY A 45 -5.80 -5.98 0.20
N LEU A 46 -6.04 -6.31 -1.07
CA LEU A 46 -6.01 -7.71 -1.54
C LEU A 46 -4.62 -8.34 -1.39
N ASN A 47 -3.57 -7.61 -1.75
CA ASN A 47 -2.20 -8.08 -1.58
C ASN A 47 -1.84 -8.29 -0.11
N ALA A 48 -2.26 -7.37 0.76
CA ALA A 48 -2.06 -7.49 2.20
C ALA A 48 -2.79 -8.71 2.77
N GLN A 49 -4.01 -8.99 2.32
CA GLN A 49 -4.77 -10.17 2.76
C GLN A 49 -4.10 -11.49 2.38
N TYR A 50 -3.45 -11.56 1.21
CA TYR A 50 -2.79 -12.77 0.74
C TYR A 50 -1.40 -12.97 1.34
N PHE A 51 -0.64 -11.88 1.51
CA PHE A 51 0.81 -11.98 1.74
C PHE A 51 1.29 -11.25 3.00
N LEU A 52 0.59 -10.23 3.51
CA LEU A 52 1.11 -9.45 4.63
C LEU A 52 0.77 -10.11 5.96
N LYS A 53 1.80 -10.31 6.79
CA LYS A 53 1.62 -10.86 8.15
C LYS A 53 0.73 -9.93 8.98
N ASN A 54 -0.02 -10.51 9.93
CA ASN A 54 -0.71 -9.70 10.95
C ASN A 54 0.34 -8.91 11.74
N GLY A 55 0.13 -7.61 11.91
CA GLY A 55 1.12 -6.70 12.48
C GLY A 55 2.21 -6.24 11.51
N GLY A 56 2.21 -6.74 10.27
CA GLY A 56 3.11 -6.30 9.20
C GLY A 56 2.83 -4.87 8.74
N PHE A 57 3.82 -4.25 8.13
CA PHE A 57 3.76 -2.85 7.72
C PHE A 57 3.30 -2.70 6.27
N PHE A 58 2.65 -1.59 5.99
CA PHE A 58 2.39 -1.16 4.62
C PHE A 58 2.86 0.27 4.43
N VAL A 59 3.32 0.55 3.21
CA VAL A 59 3.81 1.86 2.78
C VAL A 59 3.20 2.13 1.40
N ILE A 60 2.39 3.18 1.28
CA ILE A 60 1.62 3.47 0.06
C ILE A 60 1.93 4.89 -0.41
N SER A 61 2.42 4.99 -1.64
CA SER A 61 2.63 6.25 -2.36
C SER A 61 1.33 6.66 -3.02
N ILE A 62 0.68 7.68 -2.48
CA ILE A 62 -0.57 8.21 -3.00
C ILE A 62 -0.26 9.43 -3.84
N LYS A 63 -0.49 9.30 -5.16
CA LYS A 63 -0.44 10.40 -6.11
C LYS A 63 -1.85 10.90 -6.38
N ALA A 64 -2.21 12.06 -5.83
CA ALA A 64 -3.60 12.54 -5.89
C ALA A 64 -4.09 12.71 -7.34
N SER A 65 -3.23 13.23 -8.21
CA SER A 65 -3.52 13.46 -9.63
C SER A 65 -3.82 12.20 -10.45
N CYS A 66 -3.37 11.02 -10.01
CA CYS A 66 -3.68 9.76 -10.68
C CYS A 66 -4.98 9.10 -10.19
N ILE A 67 -5.48 9.51 -9.03
CA ILE A 67 -6.72 8.97 -8.46
C ILE A 67 -7.90 9.84 -8.88
N ASP A 68 -7.80 11.15 -8.71
CA ASP A 68 -8.84 12.12 -9.03
C ASP A 68 -8.18 13.48 -9.28
N SER A 69 -8.06 13.86 -10.55
CA SER A 69 -7.41 15.10 -10.96
C SER A 69 -8.27 16.36 -10.75
N THR A 70 -9.53 16.19 -10.37
CA THR A 70 -10.48 17.30 -10.23
C THR A 70 -10.67 17.74 -8.78
N ALA A 71 -10.32 16.87 -7.84
CA ALA A 71 -10.46 17.12 -6.42
C ALA A 71 -9.16 17.63 -5.78
N PRO A 72 -9.25 18.36 -4.65
CA PRO A 72 -8.08 18.77 -3.91
C PRO A 72 -7.32 17.56 -3.33
N PRO A 73 -5.97 17.57 -3.32
CA PRO A 73 -5.15 16.45 -2.88
C PRO A 73 -5.50 15.94 -1.47
N GLU A 74 -5.79 16.84 -0.53
CA GLU A 74 -6.13 16.50 0.85
C GLU A 74 -7.40 15.66 0.93
N ALA A 75 -8.40 15.97 0.10
CA ALA A 75 -9.63 15.20 0.01
C ALA A 75 -9.40 13.82 -0.62
N VAL A 76 -8.46 13.71 -1.57
CA VAL A 76 -8.06 12.41 -2.15
C VAL A 76 -7.36 11.56 -1.09
N PHE A 77 -6.41 12.14 -0.35
CA PHE A 77 -5.70 11.43 0.72
C PHE A 77 -6.65 10.92 1.80
N ALA A 78 -7.57 11.77 2.29
CA ALA A 78 -8.54 11.37 3.30
C ALA A 78 -9.46 10.22 2.81
N ARG A 79 -9.87 10.24 1.53
CA ARG A 79 -10.68 9.17 0.92
C ARG A 79 -9.90 7.86 0.84
N GLU A 80 -8.64 7.88 0.39
CA GLU A 80 -7.81 6.69 0.32
C GLU A 80 -7.51 6.10 1.70
N VAL A 81 -7.16 6.95 2.67
CA VAL A 81 -6.94 6.56 4.07
C VAL A 81 -8.17 5.83 4.64
N LYS A 82 -9.38 6.31 4.34
CA LYS A 82 -10.63 5.64 4.75
C LYS A 82 -10.80 4.27 4.09
N LYS A 83 -10.57 4.15 2.79
CA LYS A 83 -10.63 2.85 2.08
C LYS A 83 -9.63 1.85 2.64
N LEU A 84 -8.43 2.30 3.02
CA LEU A 84 -7.41 1.44 3.66
C LEU A 84 -7.91 0.89 5.00
N GLN A 85 -8.51 1.76 5.83
CA GLN A 85 -9.07 1.35 7.12
C GLN A 85 -10.18 0.29 6.97
N GLU A 86 -11.04 0.43 5.95
CA GLU A 86 -12.08 -0.56 5.63
C GLU A 86 -11.50 -1.95 5.32
N MET A 87 -10.26 -2.03 4.85
CA MET A 87 -9.54 -3.28 4.57
C MET A 87 -8.60 -3.72 5.69
N GLN A 88 -8.80 -3.22 6.91
CA GLN A 88 -8.01 -3.56 8.10
C GLN A 88 -6.53 -3.12 8.03
N LEU A 89 -6.21 -2.19 7.14
CA LEU A 89 -4.93 -1.51 7.08
C LEU A 89 -5.06 -0.23 7.91
N LYS A 90 -4.43 -0.20 9.08
CA LYS A 90 -4.50 0.95 9.99
C LYS A 90 -3.34 1.92 9.72
N PRO A 91 -3.60 3.13 9.19
CA PRO A 91 -2.60 4.17 9.02
C PRO A 91 -2.01 4.58 10.38
N LYS A 92 -0.71 4.83 10.42
CA LYS A 92 0.02 5.38 11.58
C LYS A 92 0.53 6.79 11.31
N GLU A 93 1.05 7.01 10.11
CA GLU A 93 1.70 8.25 9.73
C GLU A 93 1.37 8.57 8.27
N GLN A 94 1.25 9.85 7.97
CA GLN A 94 1.08 10.39 6.63
C GLN A 94 2.01 11.58 6.49
N VAL A 95 2.82 11.58 5.44
CA VAL A 95 3.80 12.64 5.15
C VAL A 95 3.65 13.06 3.70
N THR A 96 3.54 14.36 3.44
CA THR A 96 3.60 14.90 2.09
C THR A 96 5.05 14.91 1.61
N LEU A 97 5.29 14.63 0.32
CA LEU A 97 6.64 14.55 -0.24
C LEU A 97 7.15 15.89 -0.78
N GLU A 98 6.55 17.00 -0.38
CA GLU A 98 7.03 18.33 -0.72
C GLU A 98 8.36 18.62 -0.01
N PRO A 99 9.39 19.15 -0.70
CA PRO A 99 9.34 19.79 -2.03
C PRO A 99 9.70 18.87 -3.22
N TYR A 100 9.92 17.57 -3.02
CA TYR A 100 10.43 16.66 -4.05
C TYR A 100 9.37 16.25 -5.08
N GLU A 101 8.16 15.92 -4.61
CA GLU A 101 7.03 15.55 -5.47
C GLU A 101 5.76 16.30 -5.07
N ARG A 102 5.16 17.00 -6.04
CA ARG A 102 3.89 17.73 -5.84
C ARG A 102 2.72 16.77 -5.80
N ASP A 103 1.74 17.05 -4.93
CA ASP A 103 0.51 16.27 -4.78
C ASP A 103 0.73 14.77 -4.46
N HIS A 104 1.87 14.45 -3.85
CA HIS A 104 2.22 13.11 -3.37
C HIS A 104 2.25 13.06 -1.86
N ALA A 105 1.69 11.98 -1.31
CA ALA A 105 1.77 11.65 0.10
C ALA A 105 2.19 10.20 0.29
N MET A 106 3.11 9.98 1.21
CA MET A 106 3.44 8.66 1.74
C MET A 106 2.58 8.38 2.96
N VAL A 107 1.84 7.27 2.92
CA VAL A 107 1.10 6.75 4.06
C VAL A 107 1.75 5.47 4.54
N VAL A 108 2.08 5.43 5.84
CA VAL A 108 2.66 4.27 6.51
C VAL A 108 1.68 3.77 7.56
N GLY A 109 1.54 2.46 7.67
CA GLY A 109 0.66 1.86 8.67
C GLY A 109 0.92 0.39 8.94
N VAL A 110 0.00 -0.22 9.69
CA VAL A 110 0.08 -1.62 10.12
C VAL A 110 -1.18 -2.37 9.69
N TYR A 111 -1.00 -3.56 9.13
CA TYR A 111 -2.08 -4.48 8.81
C TYR A 111 -2.51 -5.27 10.04
N ARG A 112 -3.82 -5.27 10.34
CA ARG A 112 -4.40 -6.01 11.48
C ARG A 112 -3.55 -5.87 12.76
N PRO A 113 -3.40 -4.63 13.29
CA PRO A 113 -2.57 -4.41 14.46
C PRO A 113 -3.05 -5.27 15.63
N PRO A 114 -2.14 -5.85 16.42
CA PRO A 114 -2.53 -6.65 17.57
C PRO A 114 -3.37 -5.80 18.55
N PRO A 115 -4.31 -6.43 19.29
CA PRO A 115 -5.06 -5.73 20.31
C PRO A 115 -4.10 -5.06 21.29
N LYS A 116 -4.37 -3.79 21.65
CA LYS A 116 -3.58 -3.11 22.68
C LYS A 116 -3.67 -3.93 23.98
N LYS A 117 -2.52 -4.33 24.53
CA LYS A 117 -2.48 -4.86 25.90
C LYS A 117 -3.01 -3.74 26.81
N LYS A 118 -4.06 -4.04 27.58
CA LYS A 118 -4.46 -3.20 28.70
C LYS A 118 -3.41 -3.41 29.78
N GLU A 119 -2.60 -2.40 30.05
CA GLU A 119 -1.89 -2.28 31.32
C GLU A 119 -2.89 -1.95 32.43
#